data_AF-F9Z4A7-F1
#
_entry.id   AF-F9Z4A7-F1
#
_cell.length_a   1.000
_cell.length_b   1.000
_cell.length_c   1.000
_cell.angle_alpha   90.00
_cell.angle_beta   90.00
_cell.angle_gamma   90.00
#
_symmetry.space_group_name_H-M   'P 1'
#
loop_
_entity.id
_entity.type
_entity.pdbx_description
1 polymer ?
#
loop_
_entity_poly.entity_id
_entity_poly.type
_entity_poly.pdbx_seq_one_letter_code
_entity_poly.pdbx_strand_id
1 'polypeptide(L)'
;MDASRILEAVNEKKEELWQEVFGCYYAALCSYAGRLVQDPVIAEDLVQDILLYVWNGERKFLQIDELTNYLYRAVYNRSMMWLRREKCKSRHLNRLMLENDPESDEMFMATVREELLRQLYLYIDELPSEQRKVIRLSIDGLSVNEIAEKLGISVNTVKTHKKRSFKQLRGKMRGDASVFWLAFFLS
;
A
#
# COMPACT_ATOMS: atom_id res chain seq x y z
N MET A 1 3.29 2.42 22.23
CA MET A 1 3.04 3.35 21.12
C MET A 1 2.02 4.36 21.60
N ASP A 2 2.45 5.59 21.87
CA ASP A 2 1.53 6.68 22.24
C ASP A 2 1.03 7.35 20.96
N ALA A 3 -0.18 6.99 20.55
CA ALA A 3 -0.78 7.45 19.30
C ALA A 3 -0.93 8.98 19.26
N SER A 4 -1.11 9.63 20.41
CA SER A 4 -1.30 11.08 20.48
C SER A 4 0.01 11.81 20.16
N ARG A 5 1.12 11.37 20.77
CA ARG A 5 2.45 11.97 20.56
C ARG A 5 2.92 11.80 19.11
N ILE A 6 2.66 10.65 18.50
CA ILE A 6 3.00 10.42 17.09
C ILE A 6 2.21 11.35 16.16
N LEU A 7 0.90 11.49 16.39
CA LEU A 7 0.07 12.37 15.56
C LEU A 7 0.47 13.84 15.76
N GLU A 8 0.78 14.24 16.98
CA GLU A 8 1.30 15.58 17.29
C GLU A 8 2.64 15.84 16.60
N ALA A 9 3.57 14.88 16.65
CA ALA A 9 4.87 14.96 15.97
C ALA A 9 4.70 15.25 14.47
N VAL A 10 3.79 14.52 13.81
CA VAL A 10 3.55 14.63 12.37
C VAL A 10 2.75 15.89 12.02
N ASN A 11 1.68 16.19 12.76
CA ASN A 11 0.75 17.27 12.41
C ASN A 11 1.26 18.66 12.79
N GLU A 12 2.03 18.76 13.86
CA GLU A 12 2.61 20.02 14.37
C GLU A 12 4.09 20.17 14.03
N LYS A 13 4.70 19.18 13.37
CA LYS A 13 6.12 19.16 13.00
C LYS A 13 7.04 19.37 14.20
N LYS A 14 6.73 18.70 15.32
CA LYS A 14 7.57 18.74 16.53
C LYS A 14 8.76 17.82 16.38
N GLU A 15 9.94 18.42 16.21
CA GLU A 15 11.19 17.70 15.96
C GLU A 15 11.56 16.77 17.12
N GLU A 16 11.31 17.25 18.35
CA GLU A 16 11.52 16.52 19.60
C GLU A 16 10.73 15.20 19.67
N LEU A 17 9.59 15.13 18.98
CA LEU A 17 8.73 13.94 18.95
C LEU A 17 8.97 13.07 17.71
N TRP A 18 9.73 13.56 16.72
CA TRP A 18 9.96 12.85 15.46
C TRP A 18 10.74 11.54 15.64
N GLN A 19 11.62 11.48 16.65
CA GLN A 19 12.30 10.24 17.03
C GLN A 19 11.31 9.12 17.39
N GLU A 20 10.14 9.43 17.96
CA GLU A 20 9.12 8.43 18.27
C GLU A 20 8.44 7.90 17.01
N VAL A 21 8.24 8.75 16.01
CA VAL A 21 7.71 8.36 14.69
C VAL A 21 8.69 7.40 14.01
N PHE A 22 9.97 7.78 13.98
CA PHE A 22 11.04 6.93 13.43
C PHE A 22 11.13 5.60 14.17
N GLY A 23 11.18 5.62 15.50
CA GLY A 23 11.26 4.42 16.32
C GLY A 23 10.07 3.47 16.15
N CYS A 24 8.86 4.00 15.91
CA CYS A 24 7.66 3.18 15.71
C CYS A 24 7.54 2.60 14.29
N TYR A 25 7.91 3.37 13.26
CA TYR A 25 7.61 2.98 11.88
C TYR A 25 8.82 2.50 11.07
N TYR A 26 10.02 3.03 11.32
CA TYR A 26 11.16 2.85 10.40
C TYR A 26 11.49 1.37 10.15
N ALA A 27 11.73 0.59 11.20
CA ALA A 27 12.12 -0.81 11.07
C ALA A 27 11.02 -1.66 10.40
N ALA A 28 9.75 -1.40 10.74
CA ALA A 28 8.61 -2.13 10.18
C ALA A 28 8.40 -1.81 8.70
N LEU A 29 8.56 -0.54 8.32
CA LEU A 29 8.47 -0.08 6.93
C LEU A 29 9.67 -0.58 6.10
N CYS A 30 10.88 -0.59 6.64
CA CYS A 30 12.07 -1.14 5.97
C CYS A 30 11.93 -2.65 5.74
N SER A 31 11.46 -3.39 6.75
CA SER A 31 11.16 -4.82 6.60
C SER A 31 10.12 -5.08 5.52
N TYR A 32 9.07 -4.25 5.47
CA TYR A 32 8.03 -4.33 4.44
C TYR A 32 8.56 -4.02 3.04
N ALA A 33 9.28 -2.91 2.88
CA ALA A 33 9.91 -2.52 1.62
C ALA A 33 10.92 -3.55 1.14
N GLY A 34 11.75 -4.11 2.04
CA GLY A 34 12.75 -5.12 1.74
C GLY A 34 12.14 -6.41 1.18
N ARG A 35 10.95 -6.81 1.64
CA ARG A 35 10.22 -7.94 1.04
C ARG A 35 9.71 -7.65 -0.38
N LEU A 36 9.51 -6.37 -0.73
CA LEU A 36 9.03 -5.96 -2.05
C LEU A 36 10.17 -5.80 -3.05
N VAL A 37 11.24 -5.09 -2.66
CA VAL A 37 12.36 -4.76 -3.55
C VAL A 37 13.51 -5.76 -3.49
N GLN A 38 13.50 -6.67 -2.50
CA GLN A 38 14.53 -7.70 -2.27
C GLN A 38 15.95 -7.13 -2.08
N ASP A 39 16.05 -5.86 -1.69
CA ASP A 39 17.29 -5.15 -1.40
C ASP A 39 17.10 -4.30 -0.14
N PRO A 40 17.81 -4.61 0.97
CA PRO A 40 17.65 -3.89 2.23
C PRO A 40 18.17 -2.45 2.17
N VAL A 41 19.20 -2.17 1.37
CA VAL A 41 19.77 -0.81 1.24
C VAL A 41 18.79 0.08 0.50
N ILE A 42 18.21 -0.41 -0.59
CA ILE A 42 17.15 0.31 -1.31
C ILE A 42 15.90 0.46 -0.43
N ALA A 43 15.54 -0.56 0.34
CA ALA A 43 14.40 -0.49 1.23
C ALA A 43 14.54 0.65 2.27
N GLU A 44 15.71 0.77 2.88
CA GLU A 44 16.01 1.86 3.83
C GLU A 44 15.91 3.23 3.16
N ASP A 45 16.53 3.41 1.99
CA ASP A 45 16.51 4.67 1.24
C ASP A 45 15.07 5.11 0.89
N LEU A 46 14.25 4.19 0.38
CA LEU A 46 12.85 4.47 0.04
C LEU A 46 12.04 4.89 1.27
N VAL A 47 12.27 4.25 2.42
CA VAL A 47 11.55 4.56 3.67
C VAL A 47 11.99 5.89 4.26
N GLN A 48 13.29 6.20 4.23
CA GLN A 48 13.81 7.51 4.65
C GLN A 48 13.19 8.62 3.82
N ASP A 49 13.16 8.48 2.49
CA ASP A 49 12.52 9.40 1.55
C ASP A 49 11.06 9.70 1.95
N ILE A 50 10.32 8.65 2.31
CA ILE A 50 8.89 8.76 2.65
C ILE A 50 8.69 9.45 3.99
N LEU A 51 9.48 9.09 5.01
CA LEU A 51 9.40 9.75 6.31
C LEU A 51 9.77 11.23 6.18
N LEU A 52 10.81 11.57 5.42
CA LEU A 52 11.16 12.96 5.10
C LEU A 52 10.04 13.68 4.33
N TYR A 53 9.39 13.00 3.38
CA TYR A 53 8.25 13.57 2.67
C TYR A 53 7.08 13.89 3.61
N VAL A 54 6.79 12.99 4.56
CA VAL A 54 5.76 13.21 5.58
C VAL A 54 6.12 14.38 6.49
N TRP A 55 7.37 14.45 6.95
CA TRP A 55 7.88 15.56 7.77
C TRP A 55 7.73 16.92 7.09
N ASN A 56 8.11 17.00 5.82
CA ASN A 56 8.07 18.24 5.05
C ASN A 56 6.66 18.60 4.54
N GLY A 57 5.78 17.61 4.41
CA GLY A 57 4.43 17.79 3.89
C GLY A 57 3.49 18.60 4.81
N GLU A 58 2.33 18.98 4.27
CA GLU A 58 1.29 19.72 5.02
C GLU A 58 0.10 18.83 5.41
N ARG A 59 0.11 17.55 5.00
CA ARG A 59 -0.96 16.61 5.28
C ARG A 59 -1.05 16.35 6.78
N LYS A 60 -2.25 16.52 7.33
CA LYS A 60 -2.57 16.18 8.71
C LYS A 60 -3.35 14.87 8.77
N PHE A 61 -3.15 14.14 9.86
CA PHE A 61 -3.80 12.86 10.14
C PHE A 61 -4.65 12.99 11.40
N LEU A 62 -5.90 12.55 11.33
CA LEU A 62 -6.82 12.63 12.47
C LEU A 62 -6.71 11.40 13.39
N GLN A 63 -6.28 10.28 12.83
CA GLN A 63 -6.18 9.00 13.53
C GLN A 63 -4.87 8.30 13.18
N ILE A 64 -4.34 7.53 14.13
CA ILE A 64 -3.08 6.80 13.96
C ILE A 64 -3.16 5.76 12.83
N ASP A 65 -4.33 5.16 12.65
CA ASP A 65 -4.60 4.21 11.56
C ASP A 65 -4.50 4.91 10.20
N GLU A 66 -4.91 6.18 10.10
CA GLU A 66 -4.81 6.97 8.87
C GLU A 66 -3.35 7.23 8.48
N LEU A 67 -2.53 7.65 9.45
CA LEU A 67 -1.08 7.83 9.27
C LEU A 67 -0.41 6.52 8.88
N THR A 68 -0.71 5.46 9.60
CA THR A 68 -0.14 4.13 9.38
C THR A 68 -0.48 3.65 7.96
N ASN A 69 -1.75 3.69 7.56
CA ASN A 69 -2.18 3.31 6.22
C ASN A 69 -1.51 4.16 5.14
N TYR A 70 -1.37 5.46 5.36
CA TYR A 70 -0.70 6.36 4.44
C TYR A 70 0.77 5.99 4.24
N LEU A 71 1.54 5.81 5.33
CA LEU A 71 2.96 5.46 5.28
C LEU A 71 3.19 4.16 4.51
N TYR A 72 2.41 3.15 4.85
CA TYR A 72 2.46 1.84 4.21
C TYR A 72 2.13 1.92 2.70
N ARG A 73 1.08 2.66 2.32
CA ARG A 73 0.73 2.92 0.89
C ARG A 73 1.84 3.68 0.16
N ALA A 74 2.44 4.69 0.80
CA ALA A 74 3.55 5.44 0.22
C ALA A 74 4.75 4.53 -0.05
N VAL A 75 5.10 3.64 0.90
CA VAL A 75 6.20 2.67 0.75
C VAL A 75 5.94 1.74 -0.41
N TYR A 76 4.76 1.14 -0.49
CA TYR A 76 4.42 0.26 -1.60
C TYR A 76 4.50 0.97 -2.95
N ASN A 77 3.91 2.16 -3.07
CA ASN A 77 3.93 2.91 -4.32
C ASN A 77 5.35 3.25 -4.75
N ARG A 78 6.21 3.68 -3.81
CA ARG A 78 7.60 4.02 -4.09
C ARG A 78 8.41 2.77 -4.47
N SER A 79 8.22 1.65 -3.78
CA SER A 79 8.82 0.36 -4.13
C SER A 79 8.39 -0.12 -5.52
N MET A 80 7.11 -0.01 -5.88
CA MET A 80 6.63 -0.38 -7.21
C MET A 80 7.19 0.54 -8.30
N MET A 81 7.30 1.85 -8.02
CA MET A 81 7.95 2.79 -8.94
C MET A 81 9.43 2.45 -9.15
N TRP A 82 10.15 2.11 -8.07
CA TRP A 82 11.54 1.69 -8.13
C TRP A 82 11.69 0.42 -8.97
N LEU A 83 10.90 -0.63 -8.70
CA LEU A 83 10.92 -1.89 -9.45
C LEU A 83 10.61 -1.68 -10.95
N ARG A 84 9.65 -0.81 -11.29
CA ARG A 84 9.37 -0.47 -12.69
C ARG A 84 10.55 0.21 -13.37
N ARG A 85 11.22 1.14 -12.68
CA ARG A 85 12.42 1.81 -13.19
C ARG A 85 13.57 0.82 -13.35
N GLU A 86 13.75 -0.08 -12.38
CA GLU A 86 14.80 -1.10 -12.43
C GLU A 86 14.57 -2.10 -13.55
N LYS A 87 13.32 -2.53 -13.78
CA LYS A 87 12.94 -3.34 -14.95
C LYS A 87 13.17 -2.60 -16.27
N CYS A 88 12.92 -1.29 -16.33
CA CYS A 88 13.24 -0.49 -17.52
C CYS A 88 14.75 -0.40 -17.76
N LYS A 89 15.56 -0.16 -16.72
CA LYS A 89 17.02 -0.13 -16.80
C LYS A 89 17.58 -1.49 -17.21
N SER A 90 17.13 -2.56 -16.55
CA SER A 90 17.51 -3.94 -16.86
C SER A 90 17.14 -4.31 -18.29
N ARG A 91 15.94 -3.97 -18.80
CA ARG A 91 15.61 -4.18 -20.23
C ARG A 91 16.46 -3.33 -21.18
N HIS A 92 16.84 -2.13 -20.79
CA HIS A 92 17.72 -1.28 -21.61
C HIS A 92 19.14 -1.85 -21.65
N LEU A 93 19.68 -2.29 -20.51
CA LEU A 93 20.96 -3.00 -20.41
C LEU A 93 20.92 -4.35 -21.13
N ASN A 94 19.90 -5.17 -20.93
CA ASN A 94 19.73 -6.48 -21.59
C ASN A 94 19.53 -6.33 -23.10
N ARG A 95 18.88 -5.26 -23.57
CA ARG A 95 18.82 -4.93 -25.01
C ARG A 95 20.20 -4.57 -25.58
N LEU A 96 21.10 -4.02 -24.75
CA LEU A 96 22.50 -3.78 -25.12
C LEU A 96 23.38 -5.03 -24.97
N MET A 97 22.95 -6.04 -24.20
CA MET A 97 23.70 -7.26 -23.86
C MET A 97 23.01 -8.54 -24.37
N LEU A 98 22.44 -8.52 -25.57
CA LEU A 98 21.70 -9.64 -26.16
C LEU A 98 22.63 -10.84 -26.41
N GLU A 99 22.84 -11.67 -25.39
CA GLU A 99 23.15 -13.11 -25.42
C GLU A 99 23.03 -13.67 -24.00
N ASN A 100 22.07 -14.60 -23.84
CA ASN A 100 21.75 -15.46 -22.69
C ASN A 100 20.46 -15.13 -21.91
N ASP A 101 19.60 -16.13 -21.95
CA ASP A 101 18.27 -16.29 -21.39
C ASP A 101 18.29 -16.53 -19.86
N PRO A 102 17.53 -15.75 -19.07
CA PRO A 102 17.17 -16.13 -17.71
C PRO A 102 15.64 -16.13 -17.52
N GLU A 103 14.89 -16.97 -18.24
CA GLU A 103 13.41 -16.95 -18.20
C GLU A 103 12.75 -17.90 -17.16
N SER A 104 13.46 -18.59 -16.26
CA SER A 104 12.81 -19.62 -15.41
C SER A 104 12.30 -19.17 -14.03
N ASP A 105 12.95 -18.24 -13.33
CA ASP A 105 12.59 -17.93 -11.92
C ASP A 105 11.71 -16.68 -11.77
N GLU A 106 11.85 -15.69 -12.66
CA GLU A 106 11.10 -14.44 -12.62
C GLU A 106 9.64 -14.62 -13.08
N MET A 107 9.41 -15.57 -14.00
CA MET A 107 8.07 -15.92 -14.48
C MET A 107 7.24 -16.59 -13.40
N PHE A 108 7.82 -17.42 -12.53
CA PHE A 108 7.08 -18.10 -11.46
C PHE A 108 6.57 -17.11 -10.40
N MET A 109 7.41 -16.17 -9.94
CA MET A 109 7.01 -15.19 -8.93
C MET A 109 6.06 -14.11 -9.46
N ALA A 110 6.22 -13.70 -10.73
CA ALA A 110 5.26 -12.83 -11.41
C ALA A 110 3.90 -13.53 -11.59
N THR A 111 3.90 -14.81 -11.96
CA THR A 111 2.68 -15.63 -12.14
C THR A 111 1.93 -15.83 -10.83
N VAL A 112 2.62 -16.09 -9.72
CA VAL A 112 1.99 -16.23 -8.39
C VAL A 112 1.33 -14.93 -7.94
N ARG A 113 1.98 -13.78 -8.20
CA ARG A 113 1.44 -12.46 -7.87
C ARG A 113 0.25 -12.07 -8.76
N GLU A 114 0.32 -12.36 -10.05
CA GLU A 114 -0.81 -12.17 -10.97
C GLU A 114 -1.98 -13.08 -10.62
N GLU A 115 -1.74 -14.33 -10.24
CA GLU A 115 -2.78 -15.27 -9.84
C GLU A 115 -3.46 -14.84 -8.55
N LEU A 116 -2.70 -14.33 -7.57
CA LEU A 116 -3.25 -13.73 -6.35
C LEU A 116 -4.12 -12.50 -6.63
N LEU A 117 -3.67 -11.60 -7.52
CA LEU A 117 -4.45 -10.44 -7.93
C LEU A 117 -5.70 -10.86 -8.70
N ARG A 118 -5.58 -11.83 -9.61
CA ARG A 118 -6.71 -12.39 -10.36
C ARG A 118 -7.74 -13.00 -9.42
N GLN A 119 -7.32 -13.79 -8.42
CA GLN A 119 -8.20 -14.35 -7.40
C GLN A 119 -8.88 -13.26 -6.57
N LEU A 120 -8.16 -12.20 -6.19
CA LEU A 120 -8.75 -11.05 -5.50
C LEU A 120 -9.84 -10.39 -6.36
N TYR A 121 -9.58 -10.13 -7.64
CA TYR A 121 -10.57 -9.57 -8.56
C TYR A 121 -11.80 -10.47 -8.73
N LEU A 122 -11.61 -11.79 -8.78
CA LEU A 122 -12.72 -12.75 -8.80
C LEU A 122 -13.59 -12.64 -7.54
N TYR A 123 -12.98 -12.55 -6.36
CA TYR A 123 -13.74 -12.38 -5.11
C TYR A 123 -14.42 -11.00 -5.02
N ILE A 124 -13.81 -9.96 -5.58
CA ILE A 124 -14.43 -8.63 -5.70
C ILE A 124 -15.66 -8.70 -6.62
N ASP A 125 -15.59 -9.45 -7.72
CA ASP A 125 -16.70 -9.64 -8.65
C ASP A 125 -17.87 -10.43 -8.05
N GLU A 126 -17.68 -11.14 -6.95
CA GLU A 126 -18.75 -11.79 -6.19
C GLU A 126 -19.43 -10.87 -5.17
N LEU A 127 -18.86 -9.69 -4.88
CA LEU A 127 -19.48 -8.73 -3.99
C LEU A 127 -20.79 -8.18 -4.59
N PRO A 128 -21.78 -7.80 -3.75
CA PRO A 128 -22.95 -7.06 -4.21
C PRO A 128 -22.56 -5.81 -5.01
N SER A 129 -23.35 -5.43 -6.03
CA SER A 129 -23.00 -4.38 -7.01
C SER A 129 -22.48 -3.09 -6.37
N GLU A 130 -23.16 -2.61 -5.31
CA GLU A 130 -22.82 -1.35 -4.65
C GLU A 130 -21.54 -1.45 -3.82
N GLN A 131 -21.31 -2.61 -3.19
CA GLN A 131 -20.06 -2.89 -2.49
C GLN A 131 -18.89 -2.95 -3.46
N ARG A 132 -19.07 -3.64 -4.60
CA ARG A 132 -18.06 -3.78 -5.63
C ARG A 132 -17.61 -2.45 -6.22
N LYS A 133 -18.57 -1.55 -6.51
CA LYS A 133 -18.27 -0.19 -7.01
C LYS A 133 -17.41 0.60 -6.03
N VAL A 134 -17.77 0.60 -4.74
CA VAL A 134 -16.99 1.26 -3.69
C VAL A 134 -15.57 0.71 -3.61
N ILE A 135 -15.43 -0.62 -3.69
CA ILE A 135 -14.14 -1.31 -3.58
C ILE A 135 -13.25 -1.02 -4.79
N ARG A 136 -13.78 -1.07 -6.02
CA ARG A 136 -13.00 -0.70 -7.22
C ARG A 136 -12.51 0.75 -7.16
N LEU A 137 -13.40 1.69 -6.82
CA LEU A 137 -13.01 3.11 -6.71
C LEU A 137 -11.97 3.35 -5.61
N SER A 138 -12.00 2.56 -4.54
CA SER A 138 -10.97 2.61 -3.49
C SER A 138 -9.62 2.11 -3.99
N ILE A 139 -9.62 1.04 -4.81
CA ILE A 139 -8.41 0.52 -5.48
C ILE A 139 -7.87 1.55 -6.48
N ASP A 140 -8.75 2.26 -7.18
CA ASP A 140 -8.40 3.37 -8.07
C ASP A 140 -7.86 4.60 -7.31
N GLY A 141 -7.82 4.55 -5.97
CA GLY A 141 -7.18 5.52 -5.10
C GLY A 141 -8.07 6.63 -4.58
N LEU A 142 -9.38 6.61 -4.87
CA LEU A 142 -10.30 7.63 -4.42
C LEU A 142 -10.50 7.55 -2.89
N SER A 143 -10.56 8.72 -2.26
CA SER A 143 -10.92 8.87 -0.85
C SER A 143 -12.39 8.52 -0.61
N VAL A 144 -12.73 8.25 0.64
CA VAL A 144 -14.11 7.95 1.05
C VAL A 144 -15.08 9.08 0.66
N ASN A 145 -14.62 10.33 0.71
CA ASN A 145 -15.42 11.50 0.34
C ASN A 145 -15.62 11.58 -1.17
N GLU A 146 -14.55 11.39 -1.96
CA GLU A 146 -14.64 11.37 -3.43
C GLU A 146 -15.53 10.21 -3.93
N ILE A 147 -15.49 9.06 -3.27
CA ILE A 147 -16.37 7.93 -3.59
C ILE A 147 -17.83 8.25 -3.24
N ALA A 148 -18.07 8.87 -2.08
CA ALA A 148 -19.40 9.28 -1.65
C ALA A 148 -20.04 10.24 -2.65
N GLU A 149 -19.27 11.25 -3.07
CA GLU A 149 -19.67 12.21 -4.09
C GLU A 149 -19.92 11.53 -5.44
N LYS A 150 -18.97 10.72 -5.92
CA LYS A 150 -19.05 10.06 -7.23
C LYS A 150 -20.20 9.07 -7.35
N LEU A 151 -20.58 8.41 -6.25
CA LEU A 151 -21.68 7.44 -6.22
C LEU A 151 -23.00 8.05 -5.73
N GLY A 152 -23.03 9.32 -5.31
CA GLY A 152 -24.23 9.97 -4.78
C GLY A 152 -24.75 9.33 -3.48
N ILE A 153 -23.86 8.79 -2.65
CA ILE A 153 -24.19 8.11 -1.38
C ILE A 153 -23.50 8.78 -0.20
N SER A 154 -23.98 8.53 1.03
CA SER A 154 -23.33 9.10 2.22
C SER A 154 -21.94 8.51 2.47
N VAL A 155 -21.04 9.31 3.05
CA VAL A 155 -19.71 8.87 3.55
C VAL A 155 -19.84 7.65 4.47
N ASN A 156 -20.88 7.60 5.31
CA ASN A 156 -21.16 6.46 6.18
C ASN A 156 -21.57 5.21 5.40
N THR A 157 -22.28 5.38 4.29
CA THR A 157 -22.61 4.29 3.37
C THR A 157 -21.35 3.72 2.73
N VAL A 158 -20.41 4.57 2.28
CA VAL A 158 -19.11 4.14 1.74
C VAL A 158 -18.31 3.35 2.77
N LYS A 159 -18.18 3.86 4.00
CA LYS A 159 -17.49 3.17 5.11
C LYS A 159 -18.14 1.81 5.42
N THR A 160 -19.47 1.76 5.42
CA THR A 160 -20.24 0.54 5.65
C THR A 160 -20.02 -0.48 4.54
N HIS A 161 -20.02 -0.06 3.28
CA HIS A 161 -19.73 -0.92 2.14
C HIS A 161 -18.31 -1.47 2.22
N LYS A 162 -17.29 -0.62 2.45
CA LYS A 162 -15.90 -1.06 2.68
C LYS A 162 -15.83 -2.14 3.76
N LYS A 163 -16.39 -1.88 4.95
CA LYS A 163 -16.39 -2.82 6.08
C LYS A 163 -17.05 -4.17 5.75
N ARG A 164 -18.19 -4.15 5.05
CA ARG A 164 -18.91 -5.37 4.66
C ARG A 164 -18.16 -6.17 3.60
N SER A 165 -17.57 -5.50 2.63
CA SER A 165 -16.74 -6.13 1.59
C SER A 165 -15.52 -6.80 2.20
N PHE A 166 -14.85 -6.12 3.12
CA PHE A 166 -13.74 -6.70 3.87
C PHE A 166 -14.09 -8.00 4.58
N LYS A 167 -15.22 -8.00 5.29
CA LYS A 167 -15.69 -9.20 6.00
C LYS A 167 -15.93 -10.36 5.04
N GLN A 168 -16.49 -10.10 3.86
CA GLN A 168 -16.73 -11.13 2.83
C GLN A 168 -15.44 -11.63 2.19
N LEU A 169 -14.56 -10.71 1.75
CA LEU A 169 -13.30 -11.07 1.10
C LEU A 169 -12.38 -11.86 2.05
N ARG A 170 -12.34 -11.47 3.33
CA ARG A 170 -11.62 -12.21 4.39
C ARG A 170 -12.14 -13.64 4.58
N GLY A 171 -13.43 -13.88 4.39
CA GLY A 171 -14.02 -15.22 4.52
C GLY A 171 -13.67 -16.16 3.37
N LYS A 172 -13.34 -15.61 2.18
CA LYS A 172 -13.04 -16.39 0.98
C LYS A 172 -11.55 -16.64 0.76
N MET A 173 -10.68 -15.78 1.27
CA MET A 173 -9.23 -15.93 1.15
C MET A 173 -8.68 -16.72 2.35
N ARG A 174 -8.16 -17.93 2.12
CA ARG A 174 -7.48 -18.73 3.16
C ARG A 174 -6.06 -18.19 3.38
N GLY A 175 -5.73 -17.80 4.61
CA GLY A 175 -4.37 -17.42 5.04
C GLY A 175 -4.26 -15.98 5.55
N ASP A 176 -3.50 -15.78 6.64
CA ASP A 176 -3.36 -14.48 7.32
C ASP A 176 -2.74 -13.40 6.44
N ALA A 177 -1.80 -13.75 5.55
CA ALA A 177 -1.15 -12.80 4.65
C ALA A 177 -2.14 -12.07 3.72
N SER A 178 -3.16 -12.78 3.24
CA SER A 178 -4.21 -12.27 2.34
C SER A 178 -5.07 -11.18 2.98
N VAL A 179 -5.27 -11.27 4.30
CA VAL A 179 -6.11 -10.36 5.08
C VAL A 179 -5.40 -9.03 5.33
N PHE A 180 -4.08 -9.07 5.56
CA PHE A 180 -3.24 -7.87 5.66
C PHE A 180 -3.21 -7.09 4.34
N TRP A 181 -3.14 -7.80 3.21
CA TRP A 181 -3.19 -7.19 1.87
C TRP A 181 -4.51 -6.48 1.61
N LEU A 182 -5.64 -7.07 1.99
CA LEU A 182 -6.94 -6.40 1.86
C LEU A 182 -6.95 -5.08 2.64
N ALA A 183 -6.61 -5.11 3.94
CA ALA A 183 -6.67 -3.93 4.81
C ALA A 183 -5.83 -2.76 4.28
N PHE A 184 -4.74 -3.09 3.58
CA PHE A 184 -3.80 -2.18 2.95
C PHE A 184 -4.33 -1.52 1.66
N PHE A 185 -5.11 -2.24 0.84
CA PHE A 185 -5.57 -1.75 -0.47
C PHE A 185 -6.84 -0.89 -0.42
N LEU A 186 -7.66 -1.01 0.63
CA LEU A 186 -8.98 -0.37 0.68
C LEU A 186 -9.18 0.57 1.87
N SER A 187 -8.13 0.86 2.65
CA SER A 187 -8.15 1.95 3.64
C SER A 187 -7.91 3.29 2.96
#